data_AF-A0A0H1BF86-F1
#
_entry.id   AF-A0A0H1BF86-F1
#
_cell.length_a   1.000
_cell.length_b   1.000
_cell.length_c   1.000
_cell.angle_alpha   90.00
_cell.angle_beta   90.00
_cell.angle_gamma   90.00
#
_symmetry.space_group_name_H-M   'P 1'
#
loop_
_entity.id
_entity.type
_entity.pdbx_description
1 polymer ?
#
loop_
_entity_poly.entity_id
_entity_poly.type
_entity_poly.pdbx_seq_one_letter_code
_entity_poly.pdbx_strand_id
1 'polypeptide(L)'
;ASPYSYYAFLHLLRNRETLASHGIEVDIFPVFLGAINAGSGNTPPWTNPVKAKYSKYDGKRAANYFKVKPMVIPPFFPPVTVL
;
A
#
# COMPACT_ATOMS: atom_id res chain seq x y z
N ALA A 1 4.78 2.00 6.08
CA ALA A 1 4.13 0.90 5.33
C ALA A 1 3.04 1.47 4.42
N SER A 2 2.80 0.87 3.24
CA SER A 2 1.78 1.33 2.27
C SER A 2 0.69 0.28 2.06
N PRO A 3 -0.57 0.53 2.45
CA PRO A 3 -1.70 -0.36 2.16
C PRO A 3 -1.90 -0.60 0.67
N TYR A 4 -1.74 0.44 -0.14
CA TYR A 4 -1.91 0.37 -1.60
C TYR A 4 -0.87 -0.54 -2.25
N SER A 5 0.39 -0.45 -1.81
CA SER A 5 1.46 -1.32 -2.30
C SER A 5 1.22 -2.79 -1.92
N TYR A 6 0.63 -3.07 -0.75
CA TYR A 6 0.24 -4.43 -0.36
C TYR A 6 -0.80 -5.02 -1.32
N TYR A 7 -1.85 -4.27 -1.66
CA TYR A 7 -2.89 -4.74 -2.59
C TYR A 7 -2.33 -4.96 -4.01
N ALA A 8 -1.50 -4.03 -4.50
CA ALA A 8 -0.84 -4.18 -5.79
C ALA A 8 0.07 -5.42 -5.81
N PHE A 9 0.89 -5.60 -4.77
CA PHE A 9 1.74 -6.77 -4.63
C PHE A 9 0.94 -8.07 -4.62
N LEU A 10 -0.16 -8.13 -3.86
CA LEU A 10 -1.06 -9.28 -3.83
C LEU A 10 -1.67 -9.57 -5.20
N HIS A 11 -2.04 -8.54 -5.95
CA HIS A 11 -2.57 -8.68 -7.31
C HIS A 11 -1.53 -9.26 -8.26
N LEU A 12 -0.30 -8.73 -8.24
CA LEU A 12 0.80 -9.24 -9.06
C LEU A 12 1.11 -10.70 -8.73
N LEU A 13 1.20 -11.05 -7.44
CA LEU A 13 1.44 -12.43 -7.01
C LEU A 13 0.36 -13.41 -7.48
N ARG A 14 -0.92 -13.03 -7.37
CA ARG A 14 -2.04 -13.87 -7.79
C ARG A 14 -2.12 -14.08 -9.30
N ASN A 15 -1.56 -13.16 -10.10
CA ASN A 15 -1.60 -13.20 -11.56
C ASN A 15 -0.24 -13.54 -12.19
N ARG A 16 0.73 -14.00 -11.39
CA ARG A 16 2.11 -14.23 -11.85
C ARG A 16 2.21 -15.16 -13.07
N GLU A 17 1.36 -16.19 -13.13
CA GLU A 17 1.38 -17.17 -14.23
C GLU A 17 0.83 -16.57 -15.52
N THR A 18 -0.23 -15.76 -15.41
CA THR A 18 -0.79 -15.00 -16.54
C THR A 18 0.21 -13.96 -17.06
N LEU A 19 0.95 -13.29 -16.17
CA LEU A 19 1.99 -12.34 -16.58
C LEU A 19 3.13 -13.08 -17.30
N ALA A 20 3.60 -14.20 -16.75
CA ALA A 20 4.63 -15.02 -17.36
C ALA A 20 4.21 -15.60 -18.72
N SER A 21 2.94 -15.99 -18.90
CA SER A 21 2.44 -16.52 -20.19
C SER A 21 2.45 -15.47 -21.30
N HIS A 22 2.52 -14.18 -20.95
CA HIS A 22 2.67 -13.06 -21.89
C HIS A 22 4.12 -12.55 -21.95
N GLY A 23 5.09 -13.28 -21.38
CA GLY A 23 6.50 -12.88 -21.37
C GLY A 23 6.80 -11.66 -20.48
N ILE A 24 5.95 -11.38 -19.48
CA ILE A 24 6.14 -10.26 -18.56
C ILE A 24 6.92 -10.72 -17.33
N GLU A 25 8.03 -10.03 -17.06
CA GLU A 25 8.82 -10.18 -15.85
C GLU A 25 8.47 -9.09 -14.84
N VAL A 26 8.48 -9.43 -13.54
CA VAL A 26 8.13 -8.52 -12.45
C VAL A 26 9.26 -8.46 -11.44
N ASP A 27 9.98 -7.34 -11.44
CA ASP A 27 11.01 -7.04 -10.44
C ASP A 27 10.41 -6.30 -9.24
N ILE A 28 10.73 -6.77 -8.03
CA ILE A 28 10.21 -6.21 -6.78
C ILE A 28 11.34 -5.49 -6.06
N PHE A 29 11.18 -4.17 -5.88
CA PHE A 29 12.14 -3.32 -5.18
C PHE A 29 11.56 -2.85 -3.83
N PRO A 30 12.03 -3.38 -2.70
CA PRO A 30 11.68 -2.84 -1.39
C PRO A 30 12.26 -1.44 -1.23
N VAL A 31 11.42 -0.49 -0.81
CA VAL A 31 11.82 0.91 -0.63
C VAL A 31 11.33 1.49 0.69
N PHE A 32 12.08 2.46 1.22
CA PHE A 32 11.68 3.19 2.40
C PHE A 32 10.78 4.38 2.04
N LEU A 33 9.46 4.18 2.16
CA LEU A 33 8.46 5.20 1.82
C LEU A 33 8.64 6.51 2.61
N GLY A 34 9.15 6.45 3.85
CA GLY A 34 9.40 7.64 4.66
C GLY A 34 10.42 8.58 4.02
N ALA A 35 11.54 8.04 3.55
CA ALA A 35 12.56 8.81 2.83
C ALA A 35 12.04 9.34 1.49
N ILE A 36 11.25 8.56 0.75
CA ILE A 36 10.63 9.03 -0.50
C ILE A 36 9.70 10.22 -0.23
N ASN A 37 8.85 10.14 0.81
CA ASN A 37 7.96 11.23 1.16
C ASN A 37 8.73 12.50 1.56
N ALA A 38 9.78 12.36 2.38
CA ALA A 38 10.61 13.50 2.79
C ALA A 38 11.39 14.10 1.61
N GLY A 39 12.06 13.27 0.80
CA GLY A 39 12.90 13.71 -0.31
C GLY A 39 12.13 14.32 -1.49
N SER A 40 10.84 13.99 -1.63
CA SER A 40 9.98 14.56 -2.68
C SER A 40 9.25 15.84 -2.27
N GLY A 41 9.35 16.28 -1.01
CA GLY A 41 8.55 17.39 -0.49
C GLY A 41 7.05 17.07 -0.41
N ASN A 42 6.67 15.79 -0.49
CA ASN A 42 5.29 15.35 -0.43
C ASN A 42 4.77 15.35 1.02
N THR A 43 3.45 15.45 1.16
CA THR A 43 2.77 15.22 2.43
C THR A 43 1.90 13.98 2.36
N PRO A 44 1.85 13.17 3.43
CA PRO A 44 1.05 11.97 3.38
C PRO A 44 -0.44 12.25 3.23
N PRO A 45 -1.22 11.41 2.52
CA PRO A 45 -2.61 11.71 2.18
C PRO A 45 -3.53 11.87 3.40
N TRP A 46 -3.19 11.28 4.55
CA TRP A 46 -3.98 11.39 5.78
C TRP A 46 -3.87 12.77 6.47
N THR A 47 -2.93 13.62 6.07
CA THR A 47 -2.84 15.00 6.58
C THR A 47 -3.94 15.90 6.02
N ASN A 48 -4.53 15.52 4.87
CA ASN A 48 -5.71 16.17 4.32
C ASN A 48 -6.99 15.54 4.92
N PRO A 49 -7.85 16.30 5.60
CA PRO A 49 -9.03 15.74 6.29
C PRO A 49 -10.03 15.03 5.37
N VAL A 50 -10.20 15.51 4.14
CA VAL A 50 -11.14 14.93 3.16
C VAL A 50 -10.61 13.60 2.65
N LYS A 51 -9.31 13.53 2.32
CA LYS A 51 -8.66 12.27 1.91
C LYS A 51 -8.61 11.26 3.07
N ALA A 52 -8.38 11.72 4.30
CA ALA A 52 -8.42 10.87 5.49
C ALA A 52 -9.81 10.30 5.77
N LYS A 53 -10.88 11.06 5.50
CA LYS A 53 -12.25 10.55 5.59
C LYS A 53 -12.53 9.51 4.50
N TYR A 54 -12.09 9.79 3.27
CA TYR A 54 -12.27 8.90 2.13
C TYR A 54 -11.59 7.53 2.31
N SER A 55 -10.37 7.52 2.87
CA SER A 55 -9.57 6.29 3.01
C SER A 55 -10.26 5.19 3.82
N LYS A 56 -11.18 5.53 4.73
CA LYS A 56 -11.99 4.57 5.47
C LYS A 56 -12.94 3.77 4.56
N TYR A 57 -13.56 4.45 3.59
CA TYR A 57 -14.45 3.81 2.62
C TYR A 57 -13.64 3.00 1.61
N ASP A 58 -12.54 3.57 1.13
CA ASP A 58 -11.66 2.92 0.17
C ASP A 58 -11.02 1.66 0.74
N GLY A 59 -10.50 1.71 1.97
CA GLY A 59 -9.93 0.54 2.65
C GLY A 59 -10.92 -0.61 2.80
N LYS A 60 -12.19 -0.33 3.12
CA LYS A 60 -13.25 -1.36 3.17
C LYS A 60 -13.51 -1.96 1.78
N ARG A 61 -13.61 -1.12 0.75
CA ARG A 61 -13.84 -1.56 -0.64
C ARG A 61 -12.67 -2.39 -1.17
N ALA A 62 -11.45 -1.96 -0.93
CA ALA A 62 -10.24 -2.67 -1.33
C ALA A 62 -10.12 -4.03 -0.63
N ALA A 63 -10.35 -4.10 0.69
CA ALA A 63 -10.36 -5.37 1.42
C ALA A 63 -11.37 -6.37 0.83
N ASN A 64 -12.59 -5.89 0.51
CA ASN A 64 -13.62 -6.70 -0.13
C ASN A 64 -13.21 -7.15 -1.55
N TYR A 65 -12.74 -6.22 -2.38
CA TYR A 65 -12.32 -6.50 -3.76
C TYR A 65 -11.20 -7.54 -3.83
N PHE A 66 -10.17 -7.35 -2.99
CA PHE A 66 -9.03 -8.27 -2.91
C PHE A 66 -9.30 -9.51 -2.06
N LYS A 67 -10.51 -9.67 -1.50
CA LYS A 67 -10.90 -10.83 -0.67
C LYS A 67 -9.93 -11.06 0.49
N VAL A 68 -9.58 -10.00 1.21
CA VAL A 68 -8.72 -10.05 2.40
C VAL A 68 -9.41 -9.44 3.60
N LYS A 69 -8.92 -9.75 4.81
CA LYS A 69 -9.41 -9.11 6.03
C LYS A 69 -9.16 -7.58 5.96
N PRO A 70 -10.06 -6.75 6.49
CA PRO A 70 -9.83 -5.31 6.60
C PRO A 70 -8.51 -5.01 7.30
N MET A 71 -7.73 -4.09 6.73
CA MET A 71 -6.49 -3.61 7.34
C MET A 71 -6.82 -2.85 8.63
N VAL A 72 -6.13 -3.18 9.70
CA VAL A 72 -6.24 -2.50 10.99
C VAL A 72 -4.98 -1.68 11.24
N ILE A 73 -5.17 -0.45 11.72
CA ILE A 73 -4.05 0.37 12.17
C ILE A 73 -3.56 -0.24 13.48
N PRO A 74 -2.26 -0.57 13.61
CA PRO A 74 -1.75 -1.09 14.87
C PRO A 74 -1.86 -0.03 15.98
N PRO A 75 -1.97 -0.44 17.25
CA PRO A 75 -2.11 0.50 18.38
C PRO A 75 -0.99 1.55 18.46
N PHE A 76 0.19 1.22 17.91
CA PHE A 76 1.34 2.10 17.81
C PHE A 76 1.71 2.34 16.33
N PHE A 77 1.39 3.53 15.80
CA PHE A 77 1.69 3.92 14.43
C PHE A 77 1.84 5.44 14.29
N PRO A 78 2.80 5.96 13.48
CA PRO A 78 3.84 5.20 12.76
C PRO A 78 4.87 4.59 13.72
N PRO A 79 5.35 3.36 13.47
CA PRO A 79 6.40 2.78 14.30
C PRO A 79 7.66 3.65 14.19
N VAL A 80 8.31 3.92 15.32
CA VAL A 80 9.63 4.56 15.37
C VAL A 80 10.58 3.68 14.55
N THR A 81 10.98 4.17 13.37
CA THR A 81 11.78 3.40 12.39
C THR A 81 13.26 3.79 12.43
N VAL A 82 13.64 4.68 13.35
CA VAL A 82 15.00 5.17 13.58
C VAL A 82 15.37 4.94 15.04
N LEU A 83 16.33 4.04 15.26
CA LEU A 83 17.26 4.03 16.38
C LEU A 83 18.66 4.18 15.77
#